data_AF-A0A970EYR2-F1
#
_entry.id   AF-A0A970EYR2-F1
#
_cell.length_a   1.000
_cell.length_b   1.000
_cell.length_c   1.000
_cell.angle_alpha   90.00
_cell.angle_beta   90.00
_cell.angle_gamma   90.00
#
_symmetry.space_group_name_H-M   'P 1'
#
loop_
_entity.id
_entity.type
_entity.pdbx_description
1 polymer ?
#
loop_
_entity_poly.entity_id
_entity_poly.type
_entity_poly.pdbx_seq_one_letter_code
_entity_poly.pdbx_strand_id
1 'polypeptide(L)'
;MKGENVVQNYITQSLELHLFFARIMKEHALFLEAGFPGINKEMMAEADWFKKEFELLLLDAINVSGSNVRKEVWDSGEIVTNYTLSTETKTEKLTGIPINKDLTIMEMNISNGNAFFGENVTAVDINNLNNRAIRLLDGLINFKNRIIEEMN
;
A
#
# COMPACT_ATOMS: atom_id res chain seq x y z
N MET A 1 -12.59 -29.74 0.95
CA MET A 1 -13.70 -28.96 0.37
C MET A 1 -14.19 -27.78 1.22
N LYS A 2 -14.85 -27.92 2.38
CA LYS A 2 -15.29 -26.73 3.18
C LYS A 2 -14.12 -25.90 3.74
N GLY A 3 -13.04 -26.53 4.21
CA GLY A 3 -11.88 -25.83 4.80
C GLY A 3 -11.01 -25.09 3.78
N GLU A 4 -10.80 -25.65 2.59
CA GLU A 4 -10.01 -25.00 1.51
C GLU A 4 -10.67 -23.71 1.03
N ASN A 5 -12.00 -23.68 0.94
CA ASN A 5 -12.74 -22.49 0.55
C ASN A 5 -12.60 -21.36 1.59
N VAL A 6 -12.58 -21.69 2.89
CA VAL A 6 -12.35 -20.71 3.97
C VAL A 6 -10.94 -20.11 3.89
N VAL A 7 -9.92 -20.94 3.67
CA VAL A 7 -8.53 -20.47 3.55
C VAL A 7 -8.35 -19.58 2.32
N GLN A 8 -8.89 -19.98 1.17
CA GLN A 8 -8.81 -19.15 -0.03
C GLN A 8 -9.53 -17.81 0.17
N ASN A 9 -10.71 -17.81 0.78
CA ASN A 9 -11.44 -16.58 1.06
C ASN A 9 -10.66 -15.65 2.03
N TYR A 10 -9.99 -16.20 3.05
CA TYR A 10 -9.11 -15.43 3.93
C TYR A 10 -7.95 -14.77 3.16
N ILE A 11 -7.30 -15.53 2.28
CA ILE A 11 -6.20 -15.04 1.43
C ILE A 11 -6.69 -13.90 0.54
N THR A 12 -7.76 -14.15 -0.21
CA THR A 12 -8.33 -13.18 -1.17
C THR A 12 -8.75 -11.88 -0.47
N GLN A 13 -9.52 -11.96 0.61
CA GLN A 13 -9.98 -10.77 1.32
C GLN A 13 -8.82 -9.98 1.94
N SER A 14 -7.80 -10.66 2.48
CA SER A 14 -6.62 -9.98 3.04
C SER A 14 -5.85 -9.23 1.96
N LEU A 15 -5.64 -9.83 0.79
CA LEU A 15 -4.87 -9.21 -0.29
C LEU A 15 -5.59 -8.03 -0.91
N GLU A 16 -6.89 -8.16 -1.18
CA GLU A 16 -7.69 -7.05 -1.69
C GLU A 16 -7.70 -5.86 -0.72
N LEU A 17 -7.79 -6.14 0.58
CA LEU A 17 -7.70 -5.11 1.62
C LEU A 17 -6.33 -4.41 1.59
N HIS A 18 -5.23 -5.16 1.49
CA HIS A 18 -3.88 -4.59 1.46
C HIS A 18 -3.60 -3.79 0.19
N LEU A 19 -4.01 -4.28 -0.98
CA LEU A 19 -3.85 -3.56 -2.25
C LEU A 19 -4.50 -2.18 -2.20
N PHE A 20 -5.68 -2.08 -1.58
CA PHE A 20 -6.35 -0.80 -1.40
C PHE A 20 -5.72 0.05 -0.30
N PHE A 21 -5.62 -0.46 0.93
CA PHE A 21 -5.26 0.37 2.08
C PHE A 21 -3.76 0.64 2.22
N ALA A 22 -2.87 -0.24 1.75
CA ALA A 22 -1.43 0.04 1.81
C ALA A 22 -1.08 1.24 0.93
N ARG A 23 -1.71 1.37 -0.25
CA ARG A 23 -1.59 2.55 -1.11
C ARG A 23 -2.07 3.83 -0.40
N ILE A 24 -3.24 3.80 0.23
CA ILE A 24 -3.76 4.96 0.97
C ILE A 24 -2.82 5.35 2.11
N MET A 25 -2.25 4.39 2.84
CA MET A 25 -1.34 4.71 3.94
C MET A 25 0.02 5.22 3.47
N LYS A 26 0.54 4.70 2.34
CA LYS A 26 1.67 5.30 1.61
C LYS A 26 1.39 6.78 1.30
N GLU A 27 0.22 7.08 0.74
CA GLU A 27 -0.17 8.44 0.35
C GLU A 27 -0.34 9.36 1.56
N HIS A 28 -0.94 8.87 2.66
CA HIS A 28 -0.98 9.60 3.91
C HIS A 28 0.40 9.98 4.43
N ALA A 29 1.36 9.05 4.40
CA ALA A 29 2.73 9.32 4.83
C ALA A 29 3.42 10.36 3.92
N LEU A 30 3.22 10.27 2.60
CA LEU A 30 3.67 11.28 1.64
C LEU A 30 3.09 12.68 1.94
N PHE A 31 1.79 12.77 2.25
CA PHE A 31 1.16 14.06 2.56
C PHE A 31 1.66 14.65 3.87
N LEU A 32 1.95 13.82 4.87
CA LEU A 32 2.60 14.27 6.11
C LEU A 32 4.00 14.82 5.82
N GLU A 33 4.83 14.06 5.10
CA GLU A 33 6.19 14.49 4.72
C GLU A 33 6.17 15.84 3.98
N ALA A 34 5.28 16.00 3.00
CA ALA A 34 5.12 17.23 2.23
C ALA A 34 4.54 18.39 3.06
N GLY A 35 3.77 18.08 4.11
CA GLY A 35 3.06 19.05 4.94
C GLY A 35 3.90 19.66 6.06
N PHE A 36 5.02 19.03 6.44
CA PHE A 36 5.86 19.57 7.50
C PHE A 36 6.66 20.80 7.05
N PRO A 37 6.74 21.86 7.88
CA PRO A 37 7.68 22.94 7.65
C PRO A 37 9.11 22.38 7.65
N GLY A 38 9.95 22.76 6.68
CA GLY A 38 11.29 22.18 6.47
C GLY A 38 12.29 22.29 7.65
N ILE A 39 11.88 22.88 8.77
CA ILE A 39 12.60 22.84 10.05
C ILE A 39 12.38 21.53 10.82
N ASN A 40 11.25 20.83 10.61
CA ASN A 40 10.92 19.60 11.34
C ASN A 40 11.44 18.35 10.61
N LYS A 41 12.77 18.26 10.51
CA LYS A 41 13.47 17.18 9.78
C LYS A 41 13.20 15.80 10.35
N GLU A 42 12.96 15.69 11.66
CA GLU A 42 12.69 14.42 12.32
C GLU A 42 11.32 13.86 11.90
N MET A 43 10.26 14.68 11.92
CA MET A 43 8.95 14.26 11.46
C MET A 43 8.90 13.97 9.97
N MET A 44 9.63 14.73 9.14
CA MET A 44 9.77 14.42 7.72
C MET A 44 10.42 13.06 7.50
N ALA A 45 11.50 12.76 8.21
CA ALA A 45 12.18 11.47 8.11
C ALA A 45 11.31 10.31 8.60
N GLU A 46 10.56 10.50 9.68
CA GLU A 46 9.60 9.50 10.19
C GLU A 46 8.47 9.25 9.18
N ALA A 47 7.94 10.30 8.54
CA ALA A 47 6.94 10.18 7.47
C ALA A 47 7.50 9.44 6.23
N ASP A 48 8.72 9.76 5.77
CA ASP A 48 9.36 9.04 4.66
C ASP A 48 9.60 7.56 5.01
N TRP A 49 9.93 7.25 6.27
CA TRP A 49 10.06 5.87 6.74
C TRP A 49 8.73 5.11 6.61
N PHE A 50 7.62 5.67 7.09
CA PHE A 50 6.29 5.05 6.92
C PHE A 50 5.92 4.90 5.45
N LYS A 51 6.18 5.93 4.61
CA LYS A 51 5.92 5.87 3.17
C LYS A 51 6.62 4.67 2.54
N LYS A 52 7.92 4.49 2.82
CA LYS A 52 8.71 3.36 2.30
C LYS A 52 8.22 2.01 2.83
N GLU A 53 7.83 1.92 4.10
CA GLU A 53 7.31 0.68 4.66
C GLU A 53 5.95 0.28 4.06
N PHE A 54 5.06 1.24 3.80
CA PHE A 54 3.81 0.96 3.09
C PHE A 54 4.02 0.67 1.61
N GLU A 55 5.03 1.26 0.95
CA GLU A 55 5.45 0.86 -0.40
C GLU A 55 5.92 -0.60 -0.44
N LEU A 56 6.72 -1.03 0.54
CA LEU A 56 7.17 -2.42 0.65
C LEU A 56 6.02 -3.38 0.98
N LEU A 57 5.09 -2.99 1.86
CA LEU A 57 3.90 -3.79 2.16
C LEU A 57 3.02 -3.96 0.91
N LEU A 58 2.84 -2.89 0.15
CA LEU A 58 2.10 -2.90 -1.11
C LEU A 58 2.79 -3.77 -2.17
N LEU A 59 4.12 -3.67 -2.29
CA LEU A 59 4.89 -4.53 -3.19
C LEU A 59 4.69 -6.02 -2.88
N ASP A 60 4.78 -6.40 -1.60
CA ASP A 60 4.57 -7.78 -1.17
C ASP A 60 3.15 -8.25 -1.52
N ALA A 61 2.14 -7.41 -1.27
CA ALA A 61 0.75 -7.70 -1.64
C ALA A 61 0.58 -7.87 -3.16
N ILE A 62 1.18 -7.00 -3.98
CA ILE A 62 1.17 -7.09 -5.45
C ILE A 62 1.80 -8.41 -5.90
N ASN A 63 2.96 -8.78 -5.35
CA ASN A 63 3.71 -9.97 -5.79
C ASN A 63 2.93 -11.28 -5.57
N VAL A 64 2.13 -11.36 -4.50
CA VAL A 64 1.32 -12.56 -4.20
C VAL A 64 -0.14 -12.43 -4.65
N SER A 65 -0.52 -11.30 -5.26
CA SER A 65 -1.90 -11.02 -5.67
C SER A 65 -2.40 -11.92 -6.79
N GLY A 66 -1.52 -12.27 -7.74
CA GLY A 66 -1.70 -13.25 -8.84
C GLY A 66 -3.15 -13.69 -9.11
N SER A 67 -3.40 -14.99 -8.96
CA SER A 67 -4.75 -15.58 -9.06
C SER A 67 -5.54 -15.51 -7.74
N ASN A 68 -5.00 -14.84 -6.72
CA ASN A 68 -5.58 -14.80 -5.38
C ASN A 68 -6.54 -13.62 -5.19
N VAL A 69 -6.55 -12.67 -6.12
CA VAL A 69 -7.43 -11.49 -6.11
C VAL A 69 -8.49 -11.63 -7.19
N ARG A 70 -9.71 -11.18 -6.88
CA ARG A 70 -10.84 -11.23 -7.80
C ARG A 70 -10.63 -10.29 -8.99
N LYS A 71 -11.00 -10.74 -10.18
CA LYS A 71 -10.88 -9.93 -11.41
C LYS A 71 -11.69 -8.64 -11.30
N GLU A 72 -12.84 -8.70 -10.64
CA GLU A 72 -13.73 -7.55 -10.44
C GLU A 72 -13.02 -6.41 -9.67
N VAL A 73 -12.12 -6.73 -8.73
CA VAL A 73 -11.34 -5.74 -7.99
C VAL A 73 -10.28 -5.07 -8.87
N TRP A 74 -9.66 -5.84 -9.77
CA TRP A 74 -8.73 -5.29 -10.75
C TRP A 74 -9.41 -4.41 -11.80
N ASP A 75 -10.63 -4.78 -12.20
CA ASP A 75 -11.43 -4.08 -13.21
C ASP A 75 -12.18 -2.85 -12.65
N SER A 76 -12.41 -2.77 -11.34
CA SER A 76 -13.21 -1.70 -10.71
C SER A 76 -12.55 -0.32 -10.76
N GLY A 77 -11.21 -0.30 -10.88
CA GLY A 77 -10.41 0.91 -10.76
C GLY A 77 -10.20 1.37 -9.31
N GLU A 78 -10.52 0.55 -8.32
CA GLU A 78 -10.35 0.91 -6.90
C GLU A 78 -8.90 0.85 -6.42
N ILE A 79 -8.09 -0.06 -6.99
CA ILE A 79 -6.65 -0.15 -6.67
C ILE A 79 -5.88 0.98 -7.36
N VAL A 80 -6.08 1.14 -8.67
CA VAL A 80 -5.49 2.19 -9.49
C VAL A 80 -6.47 2.72 -10.51
N THR A 81 -6.35 4.01 -10.82
CA THR A 81 -7.11 4.67 -11.88
C THR A 81 -6.18 5.06 -13.02
N ASN A 82 -6.77 5.42 -14.17
CA ASN A 82 -6.03 5.98 -15.31
C ASN A 82 -5.27 7.28 -14.96
N TYR A 83 -5.55 7.91 -13.82
CA TYR A 83 -4.92 9.14 -13.38
C TYR A 83 -3.78 8.91 -12.38
N THR A 84 -3.74 7.78 -11.68
CA THR A 84 -2.84 7.52 -10.54
C THR A 84 -1.38 7.79 -10.88
N LEU A 85 -0.85 7.18 -11.95
CA LEU A 85 0.55 7.35 -12.36
C LEU A 85 0.89 8.80 -12.71
N SER A 86 -0.04 9.48 -13.38
CA SER A 86 0.15 10.89 -13.77
C SER A 86 0.13 11.81 -12.54
N THR A 87 -0.68 11.49 -11.53
CA THR A 87 -0.74 12.20 -10.25
C THR A 87 0.54 11.99 -9.47
N GLU A 88 1.02 10.75 -9.31
CA GLU A 88 2.29 10.46 -8.63
C GLU A 88 3.46 11.21 -9.29
N THR A 89 3.54 11.22 -10.63
CA THR A 89 4.58 11.96 -11.37
C THR A 89 4.54 13.46 -11.10
N LYS A 90 3.33 14.06 -11.10
CA LYS A 90 3.16 15.50 -10.84
C LYS A 90 3.46 15.85 -9.39
N THR A 91 3.01 15.01 -8.45
CA THR A 91 3.25 15.21 -7.01
C THR A 91 4.73 15.14 -6.70
N GLU A 92 5.45 14.11 -7.15
CA GLU A 92 6.91 14.01 -6.97
C GLU A 92 7.64 15.23 -7.55
N LYS A 93 7.25 15.69 -8.75
CA LYS A 93 7.83 16.88 -9.37
C LYS A 93 7.59 18.15 -8.55
N LEU A 94 6.43 18.27 -7.91
CA LEU A 94 6.04 19.45 -7.14
C LEU A 94 6.68 19.48 -5.75
N THR A 95 6.68 18.33 -5.06
CA THR A 95 7.14 18.23 -3.66
C THR A 95 8.64 17.93 -3.56
N GLY A 96 9.23 17.34 -4.60
CA GLY A 96 10.60 16.82 -4.57
C GLY A 96 10.73 15.51 -3.79
N ILE A 97 9.64 14.96 -3.27
CA ILE A 97 9.63 13.70 -2.51
C ILE A 97 9.54 12.53 -3.50
N PRO A 98 10.50 11.58 -3.48
CA PRO A 98 10.46 10.42 -4.35
C PRO A 98 9.23 9.54 -4.09
N ILE A 99 8.56 9.12 -5.16
CA ILE A 99 7.43 8.20 -5.13
C ILE A 99 7.77 6.97 -5.97
N ASN A 100 7.64 5.78 -5.39
CA ASN A 100 7.79 4.54 -6.14
C ASN A 100 6.59 4.34 -7.08
N LYS A 101 6.79 4.74 -8.34
CA LYS A 101 5.82 4.64 -9.44
C LYS A 101 5.77 3.24 -10.05
N ASP A 102 6.78 2.41 -9.82
CA ASP A 102 6.83 1.05 -10.36
C ASP A 102 5.68 0.20 -9.79
N LEU A 103 5.27 0.44 -8.54
CA LEU A 103 4.09 -0.19 -7.93
C LEU A 103 2.82 0.04 -8.77
N THR A 104 2.58 1.29 -9.16
CA THR A 104 1.43 1.66 -9.99
C THR A 104 1.51 1.01 -11.37
N ILE A 105 2.72 0.94 -11.96
CA ILE A 105 2.93 0.28 -13.26
C ILE A 105 2.63 -1.22 -13.14
N MET A 106 3.07 -1.87 -12.06
CA MET A 106 2.78 -3.29 -11.80
C MET A 106 1.27 -3.55 -11.65
N GLU A 107 0.57 -2.75 -10.84
CA GLU A 107 -0.88 -2.86 -10.66
C GLU A 107 -1.64 -2.64 -11.97
N MET A 108 -1.27 -1.60 -12.75
CA MET A 108 -1.86 -1.34 -14.06
C MET A 108 -1.63 -2.50 -15.04
N ASN A 109 -0.45 -3.14 -15.00
CA ASN A 109 -0.18 -4.31 -15.83
C ASN A 109 -1.10 -5.48 -15.46
N ILE A 110 -1.30 -5.73 -14.16
CA ILE A 110 -2.19 -6.79 -13.67
C ILE A 110 -3.64 -6.49 -14.08
N SER A 111 -4.12 -5.25 -13.87
CA SER A 111 -5.47 -4.82 -14.30
C SER A 111 -5.71 -4.99 -15.80
N ASN A 112 -4.67 -4.82 -16.63
CA ASN A 112 -4.76 -5.03 -18.08
C ASN A 112 -4.70 -6.51 -18.50
N GLY A 113 -4.76 -7.45 -17.56
CA GLY A 113 -4.79 -8.89 -17.84
C GLY A 113 -3.41 -9.49 -18.11
N ASN A 114 -2.31 -8.76 -17.89
CA ASN A 114 -0.98 -9.34 -17.87
C ASN A 114 -0.79 -10.08 -16.54
N ALA A 115 -1.29 -11.31 -16.49
CA ALA A 115 -1.24 -12.12 -15.29
C ALA A 115 0.21 -12.35 -14.86
N PHE A 116 0.54 -11.89 -13.65
CA PHE A 116 1.69 -12.42 -12.93
C PHE A 116 1.34 -13.84 -12.50
N PHE A 117 2.21 -14.81 -12.80
CA PHE A 117 2.17 -16.10 -12.11
C PHE A 117 2.53 -15.82 -10.65
N GLY A 118 1.52 -15.64 -9.81
CA GLY A 118 1.71 -15.50 -8.38
C GLY A 118 2.35 -16.75 -7.80
N GLU A 119 3.24 -16.59 -6.83
CA GLU A 119 3.77 -17.71 -6.06
C GLU A 119 2.62 -18.45 -5.34
N ASN A 120 2.81 -19.73 -5.05
CA ASN A 120 1.88 -20.47 -4.19
C ASN A 120 1.88 -19.84 -2.80
N VAL A 121 0.90 -18.97 -2.52
CA VAL A 121 0.79 -18.27 -1.24
C VAL A 121 0.08 -19.15 -0.23
N THR A 122 0.62 -19.21 1.00
CA THR A 122 0.00 -19.94 2.10
C THR A 122 -0.76 -19.00 3.03
N ALA A 123 -1.63 -19.57 3.87
CA ALA A 123 -2.28 -18.81 4.94
C ALA A 123 -1.26 -18.20 5.93
N VAL A 124 -0.09 -18.82 6.10
CA VAL A 124 0.98 -18.34 6.97
C VAL A 124 1.61 -17.06 6.39
N ASP A 125 1.84 -17.03 5.08
CA ASP A 125 2.39 -15.85 4.39
C ASP A 125 1.44 -14.66 4.53
N ILE A 126 0.14 -14.88 4.31
CA ILE A 126 -0.89 -13.86 4.49
C ILE A 126 -1.01 -13.41 5.95
N ASN A 127 -0.90 -14.33 6.91
CA ASN A 127 -0.90 -13.98 8.32
C ASN A 127 0.32 -13.12 8.70
N ASN A 128 1.50 -13.39 8.11
CA ASN A 128 2.68 -12.56 8.32
C ASN A 128 2.51 -11.16 7.72
N LEU A 129 1.94 -11.06 6.51
CA LEU A 129 1.60 -9.80 5.86
C LEU A 129 0.62 -8.99 6.72
N ASN A 130 -0.44 -9.63 7.21
CA ASN A 130 -1.43 -9.03 8.11
C ASN A 130 -0.79 -8.50 9.40
N ASN A 131 0.06 -9.28 10.06
CA ASN A 131 0.73 -8.85 11.29
C ASN A 131 1.77 -7.73 11.07
N ARG A 132 2.39 -7.67 9.88
CA ARG A 132 3.22 -6.52 9.49
C ARG A 132 2.35 -5.27 9.31
N ALA A 133 1.25 -5.37 8.58
CA ALA A 133 0.34 -4.26 8.35
C ALA A 133 -0.22 -3.67 9.66
N ILE A 134 -0.64 -4.52 10.61
CA ILE A 134 -1.13 -4.08 11.94
C ILE A 134 -0.06 -3.25 12.67
N ARG A 135 1.18 -3.74 12.73
CA ARG A 135 2.28 -3.01 13.39
C ARG A 135 2.59 -1.67 12.73
N LEU A 136 2.58 -1.61 11.39
CA LEU A 136 2.77 -0.37 10.64
C LEU A 136 1.63 0.62 10.89
N LEU A 137 0.39 0.14 10.94
CA LEU A 137 -0.78 0.97 11.24
C LEU A 137 -0.74 1.52 12.67
N ASP A 138 -0.45 0.69 13.67
CA ASP A 138 -0.30 1.14 15.06
C ASP A 138 0.78 2.22 15.18
N GLY A 139 1.93 2.02 14.50
CA GLY A 139 2.99 3.01 14.41
C GLY A 139 2.51 4.32 13.78
N LEU A 140 1.85 4.25 12.62
CA LEU A 140 1.38 5.44 11.90
C LEU A 140 0.29 6.18 12.68
N ILE A 141 -0.59 5.47 13.39
CA ILE A 141 -1.61 6.06 14.27
C ILE A 141 -0.95 6.83 15.41
N ASN A 142 0.04 6.22 16.08
CA ASN A 142 0.78 6.89 17.15
C ASN A 142 1.53 8.13 16.63
N PHE A 143 2.13 8.03 15.44
CA PHE A 143 2.76 9.17 14.79
C PHE A 143 1.76 10.30 14.50
N LYS A 144 0.59 9.98 13.94
CA LYS A 144 -0.49 10.94 13.70
C LYS A 144 -1.00 11.61 14.97
N ASN A 145 -1.13 10.86 16.07
CA ASN A 145 -1.53 11.41 17.37
C ASN A 145 -0.48 12.39 17.91
N ARG A 146 0.81 12.05 17.84
CA ARG A 146 1.92 12.95 18.24
C ARG A 146 1.88 14.27 17.47
N ILE A 147 1.65 14.22 16.15
CA ILE A 147 1.53 15.43 15.33
C ILE A 147 0.37 16.31 15.81
N ILE A 148 -0.79 15.71 16.09
CA ILE A 148 -1.95 16.43 16.59
C ILE A 148 -1.66 17.07 17.95
N GLU A 149 -0.97 16.37 18.85
CA GLU A 149 -0.58 16.89 20.16
C GLU A 149 0.39 18.08 20.05
N GLU A 150 1.34 18.06 19.12
CA GLU A 150 2.28 19.18 18.91
C GLU A 150 1.63 20.41 18.24
N MET A 151 0.47 20.23 17.60
CA MET A 151 -0.28 21.32 16.95
C MET A 151 -1.30 22.02 17.86
N ASN A 152 -1.61 21.43 19.02
CA ASN A 152 -2.54 21.97 20.01
C ASN A 152 -1.80 22.73 21.12
#